data_AF-A0A3B9FEJ0-F1
#
_entry.id   AF-A0A3B9FEJ0-F1
#
_cell.length_a   1.000
_cell.length_b   1.000
_cell.length_c   1.000
_cell.angle_alpha   90.00
_cell.angle_beta   90.00
_cell.angle_gamma   90.00
#
_symmetry.space_group_name_H-M   'P 1'
#
loop_
_entity.id
_entity.type
_entity.pdbx_description
1 polymer ?
#
loop_
_entity_poly.entity_id
_entity_poly.type
_entity_poly.pdbx_seq_one_letter_code
_entity_poly.pdbx_strand_id
1 'polypeptide(L)'
;LQHQIADELTRLYPDANTRASKVVIRKGRENYLCLLNLEEALMQMPGRPRNATALGLMARWAGASRDGDLTGASFPAWLLDLLGRAQTAGLADRRGECIHAACTHYNRCFVEKSIRGAKRADIVVTNHALVMVQAAYAGKDDRRTPTRYVFDEGHHVFDAADSAFSAYLSGREAAELRHWVRGGEDGRRGRARGLKRRLEDIVAGDDRA
;
A
#
# COMPACT_ATOMS: atom_id res chain seq x y z
N LEU A 1 -14.30 9.18 -5.33
CA LEU A 1 -15.61 9.01 -4.62
C LEU A 1 -15.40 8.86 -3.11
N GLN A 2 -14.31 8.16 -2.76
CA GLN A 2 -14.03 7.99 -1.33
C GLN A 2 -13.75 9.32 -0.65
N HIS A 3 -13.09 10.29 -1.40
CA HIS A 3 -12.78 11.61 -0.82
C HIS A 3 -14.03 12.48 -0.74
N GLN A 4 -14.86 12.27 -1.73
CA GLN A 4 -16.14 12.98 -1.70
C GLN A 4 -16.98 12.58 -0.49
N ILE A 5 -17.01 11.29 -0.20
CA ILE A 5 -17.78 10.79 0.95
C ILE A 5 -17.14 11.28 2.26
N ALA A 6 -15.82 11.29 2.19
CA ALA A 6 -15.15 11.77 3.41
C ALA A 6 -15.45 13.26 3.65
N ASP A 7 -15.57 14.00 2.62
CA ASP A 7 -15.90 15.41 2.75
C ASP A 7 -17.31 15.61 3.30
N GLU A 8 -18.17 14.76 2.90
CA GLU A 8 -19.54 14.87 3.41
C GLU A 8 -19.62 14.53 4.90
N LEU A 9 -18.66 13.82 5.34
CA LEU A 9 -18.69 13.40 6.75
C LEU A 9 -18.23 14.53 7.66
N THR A 10 -17.84 15.63 7.00
CA THR A 10 -17.53 16.82 7.79
C THR A 10 -18.78 17.35 8.50
N ARG A 11 -19.92 17.00 7.97
CA ARG A 11 -21.18 17.42 8.60
C ARG A 11 -21.44 16.64 9.89
N LEU A 12 -21.04 15.44 9.94
CA LEU A 12 -21.23 14.59 11.12
C LEU A 12 -20.15 14.85 12.17
N TYR A 13 -18.94 15.00 11.74
CA TYR A 13 -17.83 15.36 12.65
C TYR A 13 -17.20 16.67 12.19
N PRO A 14 -17.66 17.88 12.68
CA PRO A 14 -17.18 19.18 12.17
C PRO A 14 -15.75 19.48 12.59
N ASP A 15 -15.39 18.97 13.82
CA ASP A 15 -14.03 19.19 14.29
C ASP A 15 -13.03 18.27 13.58
N ALA A 16 -11.94 18.80 13.07
CA ALA A 16 -11.00 18.05 12.21
C ALA A 16 -10.27 16.97 13.00
N ASN A 17 -9.94 17.28 14.22
CA ASN A 17 -9.21 16.28 15.02
C ASN A 17 -10.08 15.09 15.38
N THR A 18 -11.28 15.39 15.73
CA THR A 18 -12.22 14.29 16.01
C THR A 18 -12.51 13.46 14.77
N ARG A 19 -12.66 14.14 13.76
CA ARG A 19 -12.95 13.44 12.51
C ARG A 19 -11.80 12.52 12.11
N ALA A 20 -10.61 13.00 12.21
CA ALA A 20 -9.43 12.20 11.84
C ALA A 20 -9.35 10.92 12.66
N SER A 21 -9.91 10.95 13.86
CA SER A 21 -9.85 9.76 14.71
C SER A 21 -11.07 8.87 14.50
N LYS A 22 -12.16 9.44 14.02
CA LYS A 22 -13.41 8.68 13.97
C LYS A 22 -13.67 8.14 12.56
N VAL A 23 -13.05 8.80 11.54
CA VAL A 23 -13.27 8.40 10.15
C VAL A 23 -11.92 8.11 9.49
N VAL A 24 -11.87 6.91 8.92
CA VAL A 24 -10.60 6.51 8.29
C VAL A 24 -10.87 6.05 6.87
N ILE A 25 -9.98 6.54 5.97
CA ILE A 25 -10.07 6.07 4.58
C ILE A 25 -9.03 4.98 4.34
N ARG A 26 -9.57 3.91 3.75
CA ARG A 26 -8.66 2.79 3.44
C ARG A 26 -8.65 2.52 1.95
N LYS A 27 -7.41 2.38 1.48
CA LYS A 27 -7.24 2.09 0.05
C LYS A 27 -6.25 0.93 -0.13
N GLY A 28 -6.16 0.46 -1.35
CA GLY A 28 -5.16 -0.59 -1.61
C GLY A 28 -3.73 -0.08 -1.50
N ARG A 29 -2.79 -0.96 -1.19
CA ARG A 29 -1.39 -0.61 -0.96
C ARG A 29 -0.81 0.15 -2.15
N GLU A 30 -1.33 -0.10 -3.27
CA GLU A 30 -0.80 0.54 -4.49
C GLU A 30 -1.12 2.04 -4.52
N ASN A 31 -1.81 2.42 -3.51
CA ASN A 31 -2.20 3.83 -3.51
C ASN A 31 -1.42 4.61 -2.45
N TYR A 32 -0.61 3.85 -1.72
CA TYR A 32 0.19 4.51 -0.68
C TYR A 32 1.67 4.48 -1.06
N LEU A 33 2.33 5.56 -0.66
CA LEU A 33 3.78 5.55 -0.83
C LEU A 33 4.42 4.48 0.06
N CYS A 34 5.35 3.72 -0.56
CA CYS A 34 6.15 2.76 0.20
C CYS A 34 7.49 3.38 0.60
N LEU A 35 7.64 3.53 1.90
CA LEU A 35 8.84 4.23 2.39
C LEU A 35 10.10 3.43 2.08
N LEU A 36 9.92 2.21 2.06
CA LEU A 36 11.09 1.38 1.72
C LEU A 36 11.48 1.56 0.25
N ASN A 37 10.49 1.52 -0.62
CA ASN A 37 10.79 1.76 -2.04
C ASN A 37 11.43 3.14 -2.25
N LEU A 38 10.93 4.11 -1.51
CA LEU A 38 11.54 5.45 -1.62
C LEU A 38 12.99 5.43 -1.15
N GLU A 39 13.23 4.84 -0.02
CA GLU A 39 14.60 4.74 0.49
C GLU A 39 15.54 4.05 -0.50
N GLU A 40 15.10 3.09 -1.04
CA GLU A 40 15.94 2.36 -2.01
C GLU A 40 16.23 3.22 -3.24
N ALA A 41 15.19 3.84 -3.67
CA ALA A 41 15.40 4.73 -4.83
C ALA A 41 16.42 5.84 -4.50
N LEU A 42 16.36 6.32 -3.32
CA LEU A 42 17.30 7.38 -2.90
C LEU A 42 18.73 6.83 -2.80
N MET A 43 18.85 5.56 -2.37
CA MET A 43 20.18 4.95 -2.24
C MET A 43 20.81 4.73 -3.62
N GLN A 44 19.99 4.59 -4.59
CA GLN A 44 20.49 4.33 -5.95
C GLN A 44 20.76 5.65 -6.69
N MET A 45 20.55 6.72 -6.06
CA MET A 45 20.57 8.05 -6.67
C MET A 45 21.96 8.39 -7.22
N PRO A 46 23.08 8.03 -6.50
CA PRO A 46 24.41 8.38 -7.02
C PRO A 46 24.64 7.79 -8.42
N GLY A 47 24.00 6.68 -8.74
CA GLY A 47 24.10 6.04 -10.05
C GLY A 47 23.09 6.56 -11.06
N ARG A 48 22.17 7.40 -10.59
CA ARG A 48 21.11 7.96 -11.44
C ARG A 48 20.81 9.41 -11.02
N PRO A 49 21.64 10.28 -11.24
CA PRO A 49 21.51 11.64 -10.72
C PRO A 49 20.32 12.38 -11.33
N ARG A 50 19.91 11.95 -12.49
CA ARG A 50 18.77 12.62 -13.15
C ARG A 50 17.50 12.49 -12.31
N ASN A 51 17.49 11.50 -11.40
CA ASN A 51 16.27 11.27 -10.60
C ASN A 51 16.33 12.03 -9.27
N ALA A 52 17.37 12.73 -9.02
CA ALA A 52 17.64 13.27 -7.69
C ALA A 52 16.57 14.29 -7.30
N THR A 53 16.26 15.13 -8.24
CA THR A 53 15.26 16.16 -7.92
C THR A 53 13.91 15.53 -7.61
N ALA A 54 13.55 14.61 -8.46
CA ALA A 54 12.25 13.95 -8.24
C ALA A 54 12.20 13.24 -6.89
N LEU A 55 13.18 12.55 -6.58
CA LEU A 55 13.21 11.76 -5.34
C LEU A 55 13.33 12.68 -4.12
N GLY A 56 14.04 13.81 -4.33
CA GLY A 56 14.06 14.79 -3.24
C GLY A 56 12.68 15.38 -2.95
N LEU A 57 11.98 15.72 -3.98
CA LEU A 57 10.62 16.24 -3.80
C LEU A 57 9.70 15.20 -3.15
N MET A 58 9.87 13.98 -3.64
CA MET A 58 9.05 12.91 -3.03
C MET A 58 9.39 12.74 -1.55
N ALA A 59 10.66 12.82 -1.24
CA ALA A 59 11.08 12.67 0.17
C ALA A 59 10.52 13.81 1.02
N ARG A 60 10.57 14.99 0.44
CA ARG A 60 10.00 16.13 1.16
C ARG A 60 8.50 15.95 1.40
N TRP A 61 7.83 15.60 0.39
CA TRP A 61 6.40 15.35 0.54
C TRP A 61 6.12 14.25 1.57
N ALA A 62 6.89 13.17 1.43
CA ALA A 62 6.67 12.05 2.39
C ALA A 62 6.83 12.54 3.82
N GLY A 63 7.80 13.45 4.07
CA GLY A 63 8.00 13.98 5.42
C GLY A 63 6.88 14.88 5.89
N ALA A 64 6.19 15.44 4.97
CA ALA A 64 5.12 16.38 5.32
C ALA A 64 3.74 15.71 5.27
N SER A 65 3.74 14.51 4.64
CA SER A 65 2.45 13.87 4.42
C SER A 65 1.97 13.15 5.69
N ARG A 66 0.71 13.24 5.91
CA ARG A 66 0.14 12.56 7.09
C ARG A 66 -0.21 11.11 6.77
N ASP A 67 -0.60 10.83 5.53
CA ASP A 67 -1.17 9.48 5.29
C ASP A 67 -0.50 8.81 4.10
N GLY A 68 0.44 9.53 3.48
CA GLY A 68 1.18 8.92 2.36
C GLY A 68 0.29 8.47 1.21
N ASP A 69 -0.84 9.12 1.08
CA ASP A 69 -1.82 8.77 0.05
C ASP A 69 -1.43 9.42 -1.29
N LEU A 70 -1.09 8.58 -2.26
CA LEU A 70 -0.60 9.09 -3.56
C LEU A 70 -1.76 9.53 -4.45
N THR A 71 -2.93 9.22 -4.02
CA THR A 71 -4.10 9.59 -4.85
C THR A 71 -4.97 10.60 -4.11
N GLY A 72 -4.44 10.99 -2.99
CA GLY A 72 -5.25 11.89 -2.16
C GLY A 72 -4.99 13.35 -2.48
N ALA A 73 -5.69 14.21 -1.72
CA ALA A 73 -5.66 15.66 -2.00
C ALA A 73 -4.30 16.26 -1.61
N SER A 74 -3.62 15.57 -0.68
CA SER A 74 -2.35 16.12 -0.18
C SER A 74 -1.19 15.82 -1.14
N PHE A 75 -1.51 14.92 -2.07
CA PHE A 75 -0.45 14.62 -3.05
C PHE A 75 -0.54 15.59 -4.24
N PRO A 76 0.55 16.32 -4.54
CA PRO A 76 0.53 17.23 -5.69
C PRO A 76 0.45 16.49 -7.01
N ALA A 77 -0.76 16.53 -7.58
CA ALA A 77 -1.04 15.71 -8.79
C ALA A 77 -0.09 16.08 -9.92
N TRP A 78 0.39 17.32 -9.99
CA TRP A 78 1.29 17.72 -11.08
C TRP A 78 2.64 17.03 -10.97
N LEU A 79 2.95 16.49 -9.82
CA LEU A 79 4.21 15.75 -9.66
C LEU A 79 4.24 14.50 -10.52
N LEU A 80 3.08 13.93 -10.73
CA LEU A 80 3.04 12.74 -11.60
C LEU A 80 3.44 13.10 -13.03
N ASP A 81 2.94 14.20 -13.46
CA ASP A 81 3.23 14.61 -14.84
C ASP A 81 4.68 15.10 -14.99
N LEU A 82 5.12 15.68 -13.97
CA LEU A 82 6.45 16.28 -14.04
C LEU A 82 7.55 15.24 -13.82
N LEU A 83 7.34 14.32 -12.93
CA LEU A 83 8.44 13.44 -12.49
C LEU A 83 8.29 12.05 -13.08
N GLY A 84 7.13 11.80 -13.66
CA GLY A 84 6.87 10.46 -14.19
C GLY A 84 6.44 9.46 -13.13
N ARG A 85 5.93 8.32 -13.62
CA ARG A 85 5.33 7.31 -12.72
C ARG A 85 6.42 6.54 -11.96
N ALA A 86 7.53 6.38 -12.59
CA ALA A 86 8.59 5.58 -11.97
C ALA A 86 9.09 6.22 -10.68
N GLN A 87 9.06 7.52 -10.63
CA GLN A 87 9.61 8.21 -9.44
C GLN A 87 8.50 8.69 -8.52
N THR A 88 7.26 8.45 -8.87
CA THR A 88 6.14 8.86 -8.00
C THR A 88 5.28 7.66 -7.63
N ALA A 89 4.18 7.46 -8.40
CA ALA A 89 3.23 6.40 -8.08
C ALA A 89 3.87 5.01 -8.17
N GLY A 90 4.94 5.00 -8.89
CA GLY A 90 5.63 3.69 -9.04
C GLY A 90 6.38 3.31 -7.76
N LEU A 91 6.43 4.22 -6.86
CA LEU A 91 7.12 3.92 -5.60
C LEU A 91 6.19 3.24 -4.61
N ALA A 92 4.95 3.06 -4.95
CA ALA A 92 4.02 2.24 -4.13
C ALA A 92 4.29 0.75 -4.29
N ASP A 93 3.71 0.06 -3.38
CA ASP A 93 3.78 -1.41 -3.48
C ASP A 93 2.78 -1.94 -4.50
N ARG A 94 3.21 -2.42 -5.68
CA ARG A 94 2.26 -2.85 -6.72
C ARG A 94 2.47 -4.32 -7.07
N ARG A 95 3.56 -4.75 -6.69
CA ARG A 95 3.88 -6.11 -7.17
C ARG A 95 3.80 -7.11 -6.03
N GLY A 96 3.32 -6.64 -4.95
CA GLY A 96 3.24 -7.54 -3.79
C GLY A 96 4.59 -7.79 -3.13
N GLU A 97 5.40 -6.87 -3.20
CA GLU A 97 6.77 -7.07 -2.70
C GLU A 97 6.86 -6.66 -1.23
N CYS A 98 5.77 -6.31 -0.67
CA CYS A 98 5.81 -5.88 0.74
C CYS A 98 6.26 -7.02 1.64
N ILE A 99 7.14 -6.71 2.56
CA ILE A 99 7.68 -7.76 3.46
C ILE A 99 7.11 -7.57 4.86
N HIS A 100 6.15 -6.70 4.92
CA HIS A 100 5.32 -6.49 6.12
C HIS A 100 6.19 -6.25 7.35
N ALA A 101 6.15 -7.21 8.42
CA ALA A 101 6.74 -6.97 9.74
C ALA A 101 8.27 -6.94 9.66
N ALA A 102 8.78 -7.43 8.57
CA ALA A 102 10.25 -7.43 8.41
C ALA A 102 10.74 -6.07 7.88
N CYS A 103 9.82 -5.23 7.53
CA CYS A 103 10.20 -3.94 6.95
C CYS A 103 10.71 -3.00 8.05
N THR A 104 11.81 -2.28 7.77
CA THR A 104 12.40 -1.38 8.77
C THR A 104 11.51 -0.17 9.00
N HIS A 105 10.59 0.06 8.05
CA HIS A 105 9.72 1.23 8.19
C HIS A 105 8.35 0.83 8.73
N TYR A 106 8.16 -0.33 9.22
CA TYR A 106 6.85 -0.89 9.61
C TYR A 106 6.12 0.07 10.56
N ASN A 107 6.85 0.65 11.50
CA ASN A 107 6.19 1.48 12.52
C ASN A 107 5.70 2.81 11.95
N ARG A 108 6.29 3.23 10.90
CA ARG A 108 5.83 4.49 10.29
C ARG A 108 5.22 4.23 8.91
N CYS A 109 4.87 3.01 8.65
CA CYS A 109 4.27 2.63 7.37
C CYS A 109 2.86 3.21 7.24
N PHE A 110 2.64 3.89 6.06
CA PHE A 110 1.36 4.56 5.86
C PHE A 110 0.21 3.56 5.79
N VAL A 111 0.50 2.42 5.20
CA VAL A 111 -0.55 1.40 5.09
C VAL A 111 -0.90 0.87 6.47
N GLU A 112 0.16 0.52 7.21
CA GLU A 112 -0.10 -0.05 8.54
C GLU A 112 -0.75 0.99 9.48
N LYS A 113 -0.31 2.21 9.33
CA LYS A 113 -0.94 3.27 10.12
C LYS A 113 -2.43 3.35 9.83
N SER A 114 -2.79 3.32 8.56
CA SER A 114 -4.21 3.35 8.18
C SER A 114 -4.98 2.14 8.72
N ILE A 115 -4.35 0.93 8.71
CA ILE A 115 -5.00 -0.29 9.23
C ILE A 115 -5.23 -0.15 10.73
N ARG A 116 -4.28 0.37 11.43
CA ARG A 116 -4.45 0.55 12.89
C ARG A 116 -5.52 1.61 13.18
N GLY A 117 -5.45 2.67 12.38
CA GLY A 117 -6.48 3.71 12.54
C GLY A 117 -7.89 3.19 12.29
N ALA A 118 -8.00 2.34 11.37
CA ALA A 118 -9.32 1.79 11.02
C ALA A 118 -9.89 0.93 12.16
N LYS A 119 -8.99 0.40 12.89
CA LYS A 119 -9.45 -0.46 14.00
C LYS A 119 -10.12 0.37 15.09
N ARG A 120 -9.79 1.57 15.19
CA ARG A 120 -10.33 2.40 16.27
C ARG A 120 -11.38 3.39 15.74
N ALA A 121 -11.63 3.29 14.45
CA ALA A 121 -12.51 4.29 13.84
C ALA A 121 -13.97 3.87 13.96
N ASP A 122 -14.80 4.87 13.99
CA ASP A 122 -16.25 4.59 13.96
C ASP A 122 -16.72 4.26 12.55
N ILE A 123 -16.04 5.01 11.58
CA ILE A 123 -16.45 4.82 10.18
C ILE A 123 -15.19 4.59 9.33
N VAL A 124 -15.31 3.52 8.58
CA VAL A 124 -14.21 3.26 7.63
C VAL A 124 -14.77 3.36 6.20
N VAL A 125 -14.10 4.27 5.47
CA VAL A 125 -14.45 4.38 4.05
C VAL A 125 -13.42 3.64 3.20
N THR A 126 -13.92 2.61 2.45
CA THR A 126 -12.96 1.81 1.66
C THR A 126 -13.62 1.39 0.35
N ASN A 127 -12.74 0.82 -0.52
CA ASN A 127 -13.31 0.35 -1.78
C ASN A 127 -13.87 -1.06 -1.64
N HIS A 128 -14.72 -1.39 -2.68
CA HIS A 128 -15.48 -2.65 -2.64
C HIS A 128 -14.55 -3.86 -2.53
N ALA A 129 -13.43 -3.79 -3.18
CA ALA A 129 -12.50 -4.93 -3.20
C ALA A 129 -12.00 -5.25 -1.79
N LEU A 130 -11.70 -4.23 -1.07
CA LEU A 130 -11.14 -4.47 0.26
C LEU A 130 -12.20 -5.05 1.19
N VAL A 131 -13.43 -4.55 1.00
CA VAL A 131 -14.52 -5.10 1.83
C VAL A 131 -14.71 -6.59 1.52
N MET A 132 -14.62 -6.94 0.20
CA MET A 132 -14.80 -8.35 -0.19
C MET A 132 -13.73 -9.24 0.45
N VAL A 133 -12.48 -8.75 0.38
CA VAL A 133 -11.36 -9.54 0.93
C VAL A 133 -11.53 -9.67 2.44
N GLN A 134 -11.87 -8.59 3.05
CA GLN A 134 -12.07 -8.63 4.50
C GLN A 134 -13.20 -9.57 4.88
N ALA A 135 -14.28 -9.47 4.24
CA ALA A 135 -15.44 -10.34 4.52
C ALA A 135 -15.08 -11.81 4.32
N ALA A 136 -14.22 -12.10 3.36
CA ALA A 136 -13.85 -13.50 3.08
C ALA A 136 -12.92 -14.06 4.14
N TYR A 137 -12.13 -13.15 4.75
CA TYR A 137 -11.08 -13.64 5.65
C TYR A 137 -11.45 -13.34 7.10
N ALA A 138 -12.59 -12.62 7.30
CA ALA A 138 -12.96 -12.25 8.66
C ALA A 138 -13.39 -13.49 9.46
N GLY A 139 -12.54 -13.99 10.42
CA GLY A 139 -12.85 -15.10 11.34
C GLY A 139 -14.14 -14.86 12.13
N LYS A 140 -15.08 -15.85 12.25
CA LYS A 140 -16.40 -15.88 12.92
C LYS A 140 -16.31 -15.25 14.32
N ASP A 141 -15.08 -14.80 14.89
CA ASP A 141 -15.03 -14.27 16.26
C ASP A 141 -14.18 -13.01 16.31
N ASP A 142 -14.17 -12.34 15.12
CA ASP A 142 -13.34 -11.13 15.16
C ASP A 142 -14.19 -9.93 15.60
N ARG A 143 -14.26 -9.65 16.92
CA ARG A 143 -14.96 -8.47 17.47
C ARG A 143 -14.73 -7.23 16.61
N ARG A 144 -14.04 -7.49 15.53
CA ARG A 144 -13.63 -6.31 14.76
C ARG A 144 -14.30 -6.28 13.39
N THR A 145 -15.34 -7.19 13.27
CA THR A 145 -16.13 -7.20 12.03
C THR A 145 -17.16 -6.06 12.06
N PRO A 146 -17.08 -5.29 11.00
CA PRO A 146 -18.06 -4.21 10.97
C PRO A 146 -19.49 -4.71 11.24
N THR A 147 -20.25 -3.90 11.98
CA THR A 147 -21.63 -4.27 12.30
C THR A 147 -22.56 -3.91 11.15
N ARG A 148 -22.04 -2.93 10.31
CA ARG A 148 -22.87 -2.48 9.19
C ARG A 148 -22.01 -2.20 7.96
N TYR A 149 -22.75 -2.56 6.78
CA TYR A 149 -22.08 -2.25 5.51
C TYR A 149 -22.99 -1.37 4.64
N VAL A 150 -22.30 -0.30 4.13
CA VAL A 150 -23.03 0.51 3.15
C VAL A 150 -22.28 0.52 1.83
N PHE A 151 -22.90 -0.07 0.83
CA PHE A 151 -22.26 -0.08 -0.49
C PHE A 151 -22.83 1.04 -1.37
N ASP A 152 -21.90 1.93 -1.58
CA ASP A 152 -22.28 2.94 -2.56
C ASP A 152 -22.07 2.44 -4.00
N GLU A 153 -23.06 2.66 -4.84
CA GLU A 153 -23.00 2.12 -6.20
C GLU A 153 -23.02 0.59 -6.20
N GLY A 154 -23.92 0.11 -5.53
CA GLY A 154 -24.07 -1.32 -5.23
C GLY A 154 -24.07 -2.18 -6.48
N HIS A 155 -24.42 -1.51 -7.51
CA HIS A 155 -24.48 -2.32 -8.74
C HIS A 155 -23.10 -2.84 -9.13
N HIS A 156 -22.02 -2.39 -8.57
CA HIS A 156 -20.66 -2.85 -8.91
C HIS A 156 -20.18 -3.93 -7.95
N VAL A 157 -20.96 -4.27 -7.03
CA VAL A 157 -20.52 -5.16 -5.95
C VAL A 157 -20.16 -6.53 -6.52
N PHE A 158 -20.91 -6.99 -7.39
CA PHE A 158 -20.63 -8.34 -7.93
C PHE A 158 -19.36 -8.33 -8.77
N ASP A 159 -19.23 -7.27 -9.49
CA ASP A 159 -17.97 -7.14 -10.26
C ASP A 159 -16.76 -7.07 -9.33
N ALA A 160 -16.94 -6.33 -8.29
CA ALA A 160 -15.85 -6.24 -7.31
C ALA A 160 -15.52 -7.61 -6.70
N ALA A 161 -16.51 -8.36 -6.41
CA ALA A 161 -16.28 -9.71 -5.87
C ALA A 161 -15.52 -10.59 -6.88
N ASP A 162 -15.99 -10.53 -8.12
CA ASP A 162 -15.28 -11.32 -9.14
C ASP A 162 -13.81 -10.90 -9.23
N SER A 163 -13.63 -9.64 -9.24
CA SER A 163 -12.27 -9.13 -9.37
C SER A 163 -11.41 -9.52 -8.16
N ALA A 164 -11.97 -9.40 -6.99
CA ALA A 164 -11.23 -9.71 -5.76
C ALA A 164 -10.86 -11.18 -5.68
N PHE A 165 -11.69 -12.02 -6.26
CA PHE A 165 -11.46 -13.45 -6.01
C PHE A 165 -11.06 -14.16 -7.30
N SER A 166 -10.62 -13.33 -8.26
CA SER A 166 -10.09 -13.92 -9.49
C SER A 166 -8.59 -13.59 -9.63
N ALA A 167 -7.89 -14.53 -10.19
CA ALA A 167 -6.46 -14.29 -10.42
C ALA A 167 -6.09 -14.64 -11.86
N TYR A 168 -5.20 -13.78 -12.46
CA TYR A 168 -4.66 -14.17 -13.77
C TYR A 168 -3.15 -14.32 -13.71
N LEU A 169 -2.67 -15.32 -14.31
CA LEU A 169 -1.23 -15.56 -14.39
C LEU A 169 -0.73 -15.29 -15.81
N SER A 170 -0.23 -14.03 -15.96
CA SER A 170 0.33 -13.63 -17.26
C SER A 170 1.82 -13.92 -17.35
N GLY A 171 2.38 -13.83 -18.58
CA GLY A 171 3.82 -13.98 -18.73
C GLY A 171 4.63 -13.05 -17.81
N ARG A 172 4.21 -11.84 -17.79
CA ARG A 172 4.87 -10.86 -16.91
C ARG A 172 4.80 -11.31 -15.45
N GLU A 173 3.59 -11.79 -14.96
CA GLU A 173 3.46 -12.25 -13.56
C GLU A 173 4.34 -13.47 -13.29
N ALA A 174 4.41 -14.29 -14.37
CA ALA A 174 5.26 -15.48 -14.22
C ALA A 174 6.74 -15.08 -14.13
N ALA A 175 7.16 -14.09 -14.91
CA ALA A 175 8.54 -13.61 -14.83
C ALA A 175 8.84 -12.99 -13.45
N GLU A 176 7.87 -12.28 -12.98
CA GLU A 176 8.05 -11.70 -11.64
C GLU A 176 8.16 -12.78 -10.56
N LEU A 177 7.19 -13.76 -10.65
CA LEU A 177 7.26 -14.89 -9.71
C LEU A 177 8.61 -15.58 -9.76
N ARG A 178 9.13 -15.79 -10.96
CA ARG A 178 10.45 -16.42 -11.11
C ARG A 178 11.54 -15.58 -10.42
N HIS A 179 11.45 -14.31 -10.60
CA HIS A 179 12.43 -13.44 -9.95
C HIS A 179 12.34 -13.53 -8.43
N TRP A 180 11.08 -13.62 -7.92
CA TRP A 180 10.90 -13.78 -6.47
C TRP A 180 11.51 -15.09 -5.96
N VAL A 181 11.33 -16.12 -6.76
CA VAL A 181 11.77 -17.46 -6.32
C VAL A 181 13.28 -17.57 -6.51
N ARG A 182 13.77 -17.10 -7.62
CA ARG A 182 15.17 -17.42 -7.98
C ARG A 182 16.08 -16.24 -7.61
N GLY A 183 15.45 -15.10 -7.45
CA GLY A 183 16.30 -13.93 -7.26
C GLY A 183 16.88 -13.37 -8.55
N GLY A 184 17.73 -12.25 -8.64
CA GLY A 184 18.29 -11.59 -9.83
C GLY A 184 19.13 -12.51 -10.68
N GLU A 185 18.70 -13.02 -11.88
CA GLU A 185 19.35 -14.00 -12.77
C GLU A 185 20.16 -13.30 -13.85
N ASP A 186 19.95 -11.91 -14.03
CA ASP A 186 20.58 -11.23 -15.18
C ASP A 186 21.36 -10.00 -14.71
N GLY A 187 22.03 -10.05 -13.47
CA GLY A 187 22.91 -8.90 -13.18
C GLY A 187 22.13 -7.63 -12.89
N ARG A 188 20.74 -7.65 -12.96
CA ARG A 188 19.89 -6.50 -12.61
C ARG A 188 19.76 -6.36 -11.10
N ARG A 189 20.60 -5.53 -10.51
CA ARG A 189 20.70 -5.11 -9.11
C ARG A 189 19.33 -4.66 -8.57
N GLY A 190 18.40 -5.67 -8.31
CA GLY A 190 17.19 -5.34 -7.55
C GLY A 190 17.06 -6.21 -6.30
N ARG A 191 16.36 -5.69 -5.23
CA ARG A 191 15.98 -6.25 -3.91
C ARG A 191 15.58 -7.71 -4.01
N ALA A 192 15.45 -8.22 -5.23
CA ALA A 192 14.81 -9.56 -5.25
C ALA A 192 15.77 -10.65 -4.81
N ARG A 193 16.06 -10.70 -3.48
CA ARG A 193 16.69 -11.92 -2.96
C ARG A 193 15.82 -13.15 -3.19
N GLY A 194 16.34 -14.02 -4.02
CA GLY A 194 15.60 -15.27 -4.20
C GLY A 194 15.08 -15.84 -2.90
N LEU A 195 13.99 -16.48 -2.94
CA LEU A 195 13.32 -17.11 -1.79
C LEU A 195 14.33 -17.79 -0.87
N LYS A 196 15.33 -18.42 -1.42
CA LYS A 196 16.35 -19.10 -0.61
C LYS A 196 17.06 -18.12 0.34
N ARG A 197 17.53 -17.09 -0.17
CA ARG A 197 18.25 -16.11 0.65
C ARG A 197 17.35 -15.50 1.73
N ARG A 198 16.10 -15.33 1.39
CA ARG A 198 15.15 -14.77 2.35
C ARG A 198 14.90 -15.72 3.52
N LEU A 199 14.94 -16.99 3.16
CA LEU A 199 14.62 -17.99 4.19
C LEU A 199 15.86 -18.32 5.02
N GLU A 200 16.99 -17.96 4.54
CA GLU A 200 18.24 -18.35 5.19
C GLU A 200 18.36 -17.73 6.58
N ASP A 201 17.91 -16.53 6.69
CA ASP A 201 18.01 -15.85 7.99
C ASP A 201 17.03 -16.45 9.00
N ILE A 202 15.98 -17.00 8.45
CA ILE A 202 14.97 -17.60 9.34
C ILE A 202 15.42 -18.98 9.80
N VAL A 203 16.18 -19.65 8.98
CA VAL A 203 16.57 -21.03 9.31
C VAL A 203 17.96 -21.01 9.93
N ALA A 204 18.54 -19.75 9.91
CA ALA A 204 19.91 -19.66 10.42
C ALA A 204 19.92 -19.87 11.93
N GLY A 205 20.17 -21.16 12.36
CA GLY A 205 20.24 -21.53 13.77
C GLY A 205 19.47 -22.80 14.09
N ASP A 206 18.85 -23.32 13.05
CA ASP A 206 18.15 -24.61 13.17
C ASP A 206 18.93 -25.70 12.43
N ASP A 207 19.77 -26.47 13.13
CA ASP A 207 20.68 -27.50 12.60
C ASP A 207 19.90 -28.61 11.90
N ARG A 208 18.56 -28.55 12.00
CA ARG A 208 17.69 -29.59 11.41
C ARG A 208 16.95 -29.04 10.20
N ALA A 209 16.92 -27.73 9.88
CA ALA A 209 16.25 -27.07 8.75
C ALA A 209 17.08 -27.18 7.47
#